data_AF-A0A7Y0SMD6-F1
#
_entry.id   AF-A0A7Y0SMD6-F1
#
_cell.length_a   1.000
_cell.length_b   1.000
_cell.length_c   1.000
_cell.angle_alpha   90.00
_cell.angle_beta   90.00
_cell.angle_gamma   90.00
#
_symmetry.space_group_name_H-M   'P 1'
#
loop_
_entity.id
_entity.type
_entity.pdbx_description
1 polymer ?
#
loop_
_entity_poly.entity_id
_entity_poly.type
_entity_poly.pdbx_seq_one_letter_code
_entity_poly.pdbx_strand_id
1 'polypeptide(L)'
;MFGIFKKKTKIQSIAQEVPSVLLRSFGDKNTYVPDEIDQALQELGYDKQKDLNHHYYAYGMFASESCYEQLGLTDELGNYGHFQREVGKMLLNTPEPIDMHIYFEISQQYQKESKRNTH
;
A
#
# COMPACT_ATOMS: atom_id res chain seq x y z
N MET A 1 -0.69 -14.37 18.74
CA MET A 1 -1.73 -14.17 17.71
C MET A 1 -2.03 -12.69 17.39
N PHE A 2 -1.29 -11.69 17.91
CA PHE A 2 -1.56 -10.26 17.67
C PHE A 2 -0.88 -9.63 16.44
N GLY A 3 0.01 -10.35 15.73
CA GLY A 3 0.78 -9.80 14.62
C GLY A 3 0.01 -9.65 13.30
N ILE A 4 -0.86 -10.62 12.99
CA ILE A 4 -1.56 -10.70 11.69
C ILE A 4 -2.62 -9.60 11.56
N PHE A 5 -3.35 -9.31 12.64
CA PHE A 5 -4.35 -8.24 12.66
C PHE A 5 -3.73 -6.86 12.43
N LYS A 6 -2.57 -6.60 13.06
CA LYS A 6 -1.85 -5.33 12.84
C LYS A 6 -1.33 -5.19 11.41
N LYS A 7 -0.84 -6.27 10.79
CA LYS A 7 -0.43 -6.28 9.37
C LYS A 7 -1.60 -5.95 8.44
N LYS A 8 -2.75 -6.61 8.63
CA LYS A 8 -3.96 -6.36 7.84
C LYS A 8 -4.43 -4.92 7.93
N THR A 9 -4.55 -4.36 9.14
CA THR A 9 -5.00 -2.98 9.33
C THR A 9 -4.05 -1.97 8.69
N LYS A 10 -2.73 -2.18 8.77
CA LYS A 10 -1.75 -1.32 8.09
C LYS A 10 -1.88 -1.38 6.57
N ILE A 11 -1.91 -2.57 5.99
CA ILE A 11 -2.08 -2.77 4.55
C ILE A 11 -3.38 -2.12 4.06
N GLN A 12 -4.47 -2.23 4.84
CA GLN A 12 -5.74 -1.57 4.53
C GLN A 12 -5.64 -0.03 4.57
N SER A 13 -5.04 0.55 5.63
CA SER A 13 -4.84 2.01 5.72
C SER A 13 -4.02 2.51 4.53
N ILE A 14 -2.90 1.83 4.23
CA ILE A 14 -2.03 2.14 3.10
C ILE A 14 -2.82 2.10 1.79
N ALA A 15 -3.56 1.02 1.52
CA ALA A 15 -4.39 0.87 0.32
C ALA A 15 -5.51 1.91 0.20
N GLN A 16 -5.99 2.46 1.31
CA GLN A 16 -7.08 3.43 1.31
C GLN A 16 -6.59 4.87 1.15
N GLU A 17 -5.43 5.20 1.71
CA GLU A 17 -4.95 6.58 1.79
C GLU A 17 -3.87 6.88 0.74
N VAL A 18 -2.86 6.02 0.64
CA VAL A 18 -1.66 6.26 -0.19
C VAL A 18 -1.96 6.35 -1.70
N PRO A 19 -2.81 5.48 -2.30
CA PRO A 19 -3.09 5.54 -3.74
C PRO A 19 -3.72 6.86 -4.18
N SER A 20 -4.56 7.49 -3.35
CA SER A 20 -5.12 8.81 -3.68
C SER A 20 -4.06 9.90 -3.78
N VAL A 21 -3.06 9.86 -2.89
CA VAL A 21 -1.95 10.82 -2.88
C VAL A 21 -1.04 10.56 -4.06
N LEU A 22 -0.70 9.29 -4.32
CA LEU A 22 0.10 8.89 -5.47
C LEU A 22 -0.54 9.32 -6.80
N LEU A 23 -1.83 9.03 -6.99
CA LEU A 23 -2.58 9.41 -8.17
C LEU A 23 -2.65 10.94 -8.34
N ARG A 24 -2.81 11.68 -7.23
CA ARG A 24 -2.88 13.15 -7.24
C ARG A 24 -1.53 13.80 -7.55
N SER A 25 -0.44 13.30 -6.96
CA SER A 25 0.89 13.92 -7.03
C SER A 25 1.69 13.46 -8.25
N PHE A 26 1.52 12.21 -8.67
CA PHE A 26 2.34 11.57 -9.72
C PHE A 26 1.55 11.04 -10.92
N GLY A 27 0.21 11.05 -10.86
CA GLY A 27 -0.67 10.60 -11.95
C GLY A 27 -0.93 9.10 -11.95
N ASP A 28 -1.66 8.62 -12.96
CA ASP A 28 -2.01 7.21 -13.11
C ASP A 28 -0.81 6.40 -13.62
N LYS A 29 -0.30 5.50 -12.78
CA LYS A 29 0.84 4.63 -13.05
C LYS A 29 0.56 3.22 -12.53
N ASN A 30 1.13 2.22 -13.19
CA ASN A 30 1.05 0.83 -12.74
C ASN A 30 1.95 0.52 -11.54
N THR A 31 3.08 1.22 -11.42
CA THR A 31 4.03 1.11 -10.30
C THR A 31 4.67 2.48 -10.04
N TYR A 32 5.14 2.68 -8.81
CA TYR A 32 5.77 3.91 -8.35
C TYR A 32 7.19 3.63 -7.85
N VAL A 33 8.07 4.60 -7.95
CA VAL A 33 9.42 4.46 -7.38
C VAL A 33 9.40 4.70 -5.86
N PRO A 34 10.36 4.17 -5.10
CA PRO A 34 10.38 4.32 -3.63
C PRO A 34 10.30 5.78 -3.16
N ASP A 35 10.95 6.70 -3.88
CA ASP A 35 10.92 8.13 -3.55
C ASP A 35 9.50 8.73 -3.66
N GLU A 36 8.71 8.30 -4.64
CA GLU A 36 7.32 8.75 -4.82
C GLU A 36 6.43 8.22 -3.69
N ILE A 37 6.65 6.96 -3.30
CA ILE A 37 5.94 6.29 -2.21
C ILE A 37 6.28 6.97 -0.87
N ASP A 38 7.55 7.32 -0.66
CA ASP A 38 8.00 8.06 0.53
C ASP A 38 7.34 9.42 0.64
N GLN A 39 7.28 10.15 -0.47
CA GLN A 39 6.63 11.45 -0.48
C GLN A 39 5.14 11.31 -0.14
N ALA A 40 4.45 10.32 -0.72
CA ALA A 40 3.05 10.08 -0.42
C ALA A 40 2.80 9.69 1.05
N LEU A 41 3.66 8.84 1.62
CA LEU A 41 3.62 8.47 3.03
C LEU A 41 3.90 9.66 3.95
N GLN A 42 4.87 10.50 3.60
CA GLN A 42 5.21 11.71 4.33
C GLN A 42 4.06 12.72 4.32
N GLU A 43 3.36 12.89 3.18
CA GLU A 43 2.17 13.74 3.08
C GLU A 43 1.04 13.27 4.02
N LEU A 44 0.93 11.96 4.26
CA LEU A 44 -0.03 11.37 5.19
C LEU A 44 0.46 11.38 6.65
N GLY A 45 1.67 11.89 6.91
CA GLY A 45 2.25 11.97 8.25
C GLY A 45 2.88 10.68 8.76
N TYR A 46 3.13 9.70 7.88
CA TYR A 46 3.87 8.49 8.25
C TYR A 46 5.37 8.77 8.28
N ASP A 47 5.95 8.64 9.48
CA ASP A 47 7.37 8.87 9.71
C ASP A 47 8.15 7.54 9.62
N LYS A 48 9.13 7.47 8.70
CA LYS A 48 10.03 6.32 8.56
C LYS A 48 10.67 5.91 9.87
N GLN A 49 11.07 6.86 10.70
CA GLN A 49 11.78 6.55 11.96
C GLN A 49 10.85 5.94 13.01
N LYS A 50 9.54 6.12 12.88
CA LYS A 50 8.54 5.59 13.82
C LYS A 50 7.94 4.28 13.36
N ASP A 51 7.72 4.11 12.05
CA ASP A 51 7.11 2.89 11.49
C ASP A 51 7.73 2.49 10.15
N LEU A 52 8.94 1.92 10.21
CA LEU A 52 9.64 1.32 9.07
C LEU A 52 8.78 0.28 8.35
N ASN A 53 8.01 -0.52 9.11
CA ASN A 53 7.15 -1.55 8.55
C ASN A 53 6.06 -0.96 7.64
N HIS A 54 5.56 0.25 7.93
CA HIS A 54 4.59 0.93 7.08
C HIS A 54 5.15 1.21 5.69
N HIS A 55 6.41 1.65 5.64
CA HIS A 55 7.11 1.94 4.40
C HIS A 55 7.39 0.67 3.63
N TYR A 56 7.85 -0.39 4.30
CA TYR A 56 8.04 -1.71 3.68
C TYR A 56 6.77 -2.24 3.03
N TYR A 57 5.63 -2.16 3.71
CA TYR A 57 4.36 -2.58 3.12
C TYR A 57 3.96 -1.72 1.92
N ALA A 58 4.13 -0.40 1.99
CA ALA A 58 3.81 0.50 0.88
C ALA A 58 4.70 0.23 -0.35
N TYR A 59 6.00 0.03 -0.17
CA TYR A 59 6.89 -0.39 -1.25
C TYR A 59 6.46 -1.74 -1.81
N GLY A 60 6.12 -2.70 -0.94
CA GLY A 60 5.59 -4.00 -1.36
C GLY A 60 4.35 -3.91 -2.23
N MET A 61 3.49 -2.93 -1.97
CA MET A 61 2.21 -2.78 -2.65
C MET A 61 2.30 -1.98 -3.94
N PHE A 62 3.12 -0.93 -3.97
CA PHE A 62 3.12 0.07 -5.04
C PHE A 62 4.39 0.11 -5.88
N ALA A 63 5.50 -0.46 -5.38
CA ALA A 63 6.75 -0.49 -6.14
C ALA A 63 6.79 -1.69 -7.09
N SER A 64 7.67 -1.61 -8.08
CA SER A 64 7.96 -2.73 -8.97
C SER A 64 8.69 -3.87 -8.24
N GLU A 65 8.60 -5.09 -8.77
CA GLU A 65 9.34 -6.26 -8.26
C GLU A 65 10.85 -5.98 -8.16
N SER A 66 11.42 -5.29 -9.16
CA SER A 66 12.84 -4.91 -9.13
C SER A 66 13.19 -4.00 -7.96
N CYS A 67 12.35 -3.01 -7.66
CA CYS A 67 12.53 -2.13 -6.50
C CYS A 67 12.36 -2.89 -5.18
N TYR A 68 11.40 -3.83 -5.13
CA TYR A 68 11.16 -4.67 -3.98
C TYR A 68 12.38 -5.49 -3.59
N GLU A 69 13.03 -6.11 -4.59
CA GLU A 69 14.27 -6.88 -4.40
C GLU A 69 15.45 -5.98 -4.03
N GLN A 70 15.61 -4.83 -4.69
CA GLN A 70 16.67 -3.87 -4.40
C GLN A 70 16.62 -3.32 -2.98
N LEU A 71 15.41 -3.15 -2.43
CA LEU A 71 15.18 -2.69 -1.05
C LEU A 71 15.36 -3.81 -0.01
N GLY A 72 15.64 -5.05 -0.43
CA GLY A 72 15.79 -6.19 0.48
C GLY A 72 14.48 -6.61 1.16
N LEU A 73 13.32 -6.23 0.59
CA LEU A 73 12.02 -6.55 1.19
C LEU A 73 11.72 -8.05 1.16
N THR A 74 12.42 -8.82 0.33
CA THR A 74 12.30 -10.27 0.28
C THR A 74 12.59 -10.93 1.62
N ASP A 75 13.53 -10.39 2.41
CA ASP A 75 13.86 -10.93 3.74
C ASP A 75 12.80 -10.58 4.80
N GLU A 76 12.18 -9.40 4.69
CA GLU A 76 11.20 -8.89 5.67
C GLU A 76 9.76 -9.33 5.38
N LEU A 77 9.38 -9.34 4.11
CA LEU A 77 8.01 -9.55 3.63
C LEU A 77 7.83 -10.85 2.84
N GLY A 78 8.94 -11.53 2.50
CA GLY A 78 8.95 -12.73 1.68
C GLY A 78 8.93 -12.43 0.18
N ASN A 79 8.72 -13.46 -0.64
CA ASN A 79 8.68 -13.31 -2.09
C ASN A 79 7.60 -12.31 -2.54
N TYR A 80 7.93 -11.42 -3.48
CA TYR A 80 7.03 -10.38 -4.00
C TYR A 80 5.67 -10.93 -4.45
N GLY A 81 5.66 -12.02 -5.23
CA GLY A 81 4.43 -12.66 -5.69
C GLY A 81 3.60 -13.26 -4.55
N HIS A 82 4.25 -13.81 -3.53
CA HIS A 82 3.55 -14.30 -2.33
C HIS A 82 2.92 -13.14 -1.54
N PHE A 83 3.68 -12.06 -1.35
CA PHE A 83 3.22 -10.86 -0.66
C PHE A 83 2.02 -10.23 -1.38
N GLN A 84 2.08 -10.08 -2.71
CA GLN A 84 0.98 -9.55 -3.52
C GLN A 84 -0.31 -10.37 -3.37
N ARG A 85 -0.21 -11.71 -3.34
CA ARG A 85 -1.35 -12.60 -3.06
C ARG A 85 -1.89 -12.45 -1.64
N GLU A 86 -1.01 -12.26 -0.65
CA GLU A 86 -1.44 -11.97 0.72
C GLU A 86 -2.22 -10.66 0.80
N VAL A 87 -1.75 -9.61 0.13
CA VAL A 87 -2.45 -8.32 0.05
C VAL A 87 -3.80 -8.50 -0.66
N GLY A 88 -3.84 -9.22 -1.77
CA GLY A 88 -5.04 -9.76 -2.43
C GLY A 88 -6.07 -10.29 -1.45
N LYS A 89 -5.62 -11.25 -0.64
CA LYS A 89 -6.45 -11.95 0.32
C LYS A 89 -6.88 -11.05 1.47
N MET A 90 -6.06 -10.10 1.88
CA MET A 90 -6.36 -9.19 3.00
C MET A 90 -7.34 -8.08 2.60
N LEU A 91 -7.23 -7.55 1.38
CA LEU A 91 -8.05 -6.44 0.90
C LEU A 91 -9.37 -6.92 0.28
N LEU A 92 -9.33 -7.96 -0.54
CA LEU A 92 -10.46 -8.38 -1.38
C LEU A 92 -10.89 -9.83 -1.12
N ASN A 93 -10.22 -10.54 -0.19
CA ASN A 93 -10.38 -11.98 0.00
C ASN A 93 -10.13 -12.81 -1.28
N THR A 94 -9.35 -12.28 -2.24
CA THR A 94 -8.97 -12.98 -3.49
C THR A 94 -7.54 -13.52 -3.38
N PRO A 95 -7.24 -14.71 -3.94
CA PRO A 95 -5.87 -15.21 -4.01
C PRO A 95 -5.05 -14.60 -5.16
N GLU A 96 -5.65 -13.73 -5.99
CA GLU A 96 -4.99 -13.10 -7.13
C GLU A 96 -4.23 -11.83 -6.72
N PRO A 97 -3.11 -11.51 -7.40
CA PRO A 97 -2.43 -10.23 -7.23
C PRO A 97 -3.37 -9.07 -7.60
N ILE A 98 -3.20 -7.94 -6.92
CA ILE A 98 -4.05 -6.76 -7.09
C ILE A 98 -3.34 -5.77 -8.01
N ASP A 99 -4.03 -5.33 -9.06
CA ASP A 99 -3.56 -4.25 -9.92
C ASP A 99 -3.67 -2.87 -9.27
N MET A 100 -2.83 -1.93 -9.71
CA MET A 100 -2.81 -0.56 -9.19
C MET A 100 -4.18 0.15 -9.28
N HIS A 101 -4.94 -0.14 -10.34
CA HIS A 101 -6.29 0.37 -10.55
C HIS A 101 -7.24 0.00 -9.39
N ILE A 102 -7.13 -1.21 -8.85
CA ILE A 102 -7.98 -1.66 -7.74
C ILE A 102 -7.63 -0.90 -6.46
N TYR A 103 -6.36 -0.61 -6.21
CA TYR A 103 -5.96 0.25 -5.09
C TYR A 103 -6.54 1.67 -5.25
N PHE A 104 -6.57 2.24 -6.46
CA PHE A 104 -7.25 3.51 -6.69
C PHE A 104 -8.76 3.42 -6.43
N GLU A 105 -9.41 2.35 -6.85
CA GLU A 105 -10.84 2.14 -6.58
C GLU A 105 -11.12 2.05 -5.08
N ILE A 106 -10.34 1.26 -4.34
CA ILE A 106 -10.44 1.16 -2.87
C ILE A 106 -10.29 2.54 -2.23
N SER A 107 -9.26 3.28 -2.63
CA SER A 107 -8.98 4.62 -2.11
C SER A 107 -10.12 5.60 -2.44
N GLN A 108 -10.66 5.57 -3.67
CA GLN A 108 -11.80 6.41 -4.05
C GLN A 108 -13.08 6.07 -3.29
N GLN A 109 -13.37 4.78 -3.07
CA GLN A 109 -14.52 4.35 -2.28
C GLN A 109 -14.40 4.85 -0.85
N TYR A 110 -13.23 4.69 -0.24
CA TYR A 110 -12.95 5.20 1.10
C TYR A 110 -13.14 6.72 1.22
N GLN A 111 -12.64 7.49 0.25
CA GLN A 111 -12.82 8.95 0.20
C GLN A 111 -14.30 9.34 0.03
N LYS A 112 -15.08 8.58 -0.75
CA LYS A 112 -16.53 8.80 -0.91
C LYS A 112 -17.30 8.50 0.37
N GLU A 113 -16.95 7.43 1.08
CA GLU A 113 -17.58 7.05 2.34
C GLU A 113 -17.23 8.03 3.47
N SER A 114 -15.98 8.45 3.57
CA SER A 114 -15.53 9.45 4.54
C SER A 114 -16.29 10.79 4.38
N LYS A 115 -16.52 11.23 3.14
CA LYS A 115 -17.32 12.42 2.82
C LYS A 115 -18.83 12.25 3.06
N ARG A 116 -19.36 11.02 2.99
CA ARG A 116 -20.79 10.75 3.31
C ARG A 116 -21.07 10.76 4.80
N ASN A 117 -20.12 10.35 5.62
CA ASN A 117 -20.29 10.27 7.08
C ASN A 117 -20.10 11.63 7.80
N THR A 118 -19.78 12.70 7.05
CA THR A 118 -19.62 14.06 7.58
C THR A 118 -20.82 14.97 7.35
N HIS A 119 -21.96 14.43 6.88
CA HIS A 119 -23.18 15.17 6.58
C HIS A 119 -24.36 14.80 7.48
#